data_AF-A0A838TPL3-F1
#
_entry.id   AF-A0A838TPL3-F1
#
_cell.length_a   1.000
_cell.length_b   1.000
_cell.length_c   1.000
_cell.angle_alpha   90.00
_cell.angle_beta   90.00
_cell.angle_gamma   90.00
#
_symmetry.space_group_name_H-M   'P 1'
#
loop_
_entity.id
_entity.type
_entity.pdbx_description
1 polymer ?
#
loop_
_entity_poly.entity_id
_entity_poly.type
_entity_poly.pdbx_seq_one_letter_code
_entity_poly.pdbx_strand_id
1 'polypeptide(L)'
;MRYFLIASFFILFVSFVKVRSNENKIDKEALSKILIKKKFSTINCSPDWATYNLSPAEIQQMMPLPGTGNHVWKISTKNDSAQFYFNQGINLYYGFHIIEAMPSFKKAQLFDSACAMLFWAEALAYG
;
A
#
# COMPACT_ATOMS: atom_id res chain seq x y z
N MET A 1 54.00 -12.82 -24.77
CA MET A 1 52.53 -12.97 -25.00
C MET A 1 51.69 -13.05 -23.72
N ARG A 2 52.10 -13.77 -22.65
CA ARG A 2 51.32 -13.90 -21.40
C ARG A 2 50.99 -12.58 -20.68
N TYR A 3 51.93 -11.64 -20.60
CA TYR A 3 51.70 -10.34 -19.91
C TYR A 3 50.68 -9.45 -20.62
N PHE A 4 50.56 -9.54 -21.95
CA PHE A 4 49.63 -8.72 -22.74
C PHE A 4 48.18 -9.15 -22.53
N LEU A 5 47.93 -10.46 -22.39
CA LEU A 5 46.61 -11.01 -22.09
C LEU A 5 46.15 -10.67 -20.67
N ILE A 6 47.07 -10.71 -19.69
CA ILE A 6 46.77 -10.34 -18.30
C ILE A 6 46.44 -8.83 -18.20
N ALA A 7 47.19 -7.97 -18.89
CA ALA A 7 46.92 -6.54 -18.92
C ALA A 7 45.56 -6.21 -19.57
N SER A 8 45.21 -6.88 -20.66
CA SER A 8 43.92 -6.70 -21.34
C SER A 8 42.74 -7.13 -20.45
N PHE A 9 42.86 -8.27 -19.75
CA PHE A 9 41.83 -8.75 -18.84
C PHE A 9 41.64 -7.81 -17.64
N PHE A 10 42.73 -7.25 -17.11
CA PHE A 10 42.67 -6.29 -16.01
C PHE A 10 41.98 -4.98 -16.42
N ILE A 11 42.26 -4.47 -17.62
CA ILE A 11 41.59 -3.28 -18.16
C ILE A 11 40.08 -3.53 -18.33
N LEU A 12 39.71 -4.68 -18.90
CA LEU A 12 38.29 -5.05 -19.05
C LEU A 12 37.58 -5.21 -17.70
N PHE A 13 38.25 -5.79 -16.71
CA PHE A 13 37.71 -5.93 -15.36
C PHE A 13 37.48 -4.57 -14.68
N VAL A 14 38.46 -3.66 -14.77
CA VAL A 14 38.35 -2.30 -14.22
C VAL A 14 37.23 -1.52 -14.91
N SER A 15 37.11 -1.62 -16.24
CA SER A 15 36.02 -1.02 -16.99
C SER A 15 34.66 -1.59 -16.57
N PHE A 16 34.56 -2.90 -16.39
CA PHE A 16 33.32 -3.56 -15.96
C PHE A 16 32.90 -3.13 -14.54
N VAL A 17 33.83 -3.06 -13.59
CA VAL A 17 33.56 -2.58 -12.22
C VAL A 17 33.09 -1.13 -12.23
N LYS A 18 33.67 -0.27 -13.08
CA LYS A 18 33.29 1.13 -13.19
C LYS A 18 31.90 1.32 -13.82
N VAL A 19 31.54 0.52 -14.83
CA VAL A 19 30.20 0.49 -15.42
C VAL A 19 29.15 0.02 -14.40
N ARG A 20 29.42 -1.07 -13.67
CA ARG A 20 28.54 -1.60 -12.61
C ARG A 20 28.30 -0.58 -11.49
N SER A 21 29.33 0.17 -11.11
CA SER A 21 29.21 1.23 -10.10
C SER A 21 28.32 2.40 -10.56
N ASN A 22 28.19 2.62 -11.87
CA ASN A 22 27.44 3.76 -12.42
C ASN A 22 25.94 3.46 -12.54
N GLU A 23 25.56 2.20 -12.83
CA GLU A 23 24.15 1.77 -12.87
C GLU A 23 23.43 1.90 -11.51
N ASN A 24 24.16 1.85 -10.39
CA ASN A 24 23.57 1.88 -9.04
C ASN A 24 23.34 3.27 -8.46
N LYS A 25 23.70 4.35 -9.18
CA LYS A 25 23.39 5.72 -8.75
C LYS A 25 22.03 6.13 -9.30
N ILE A 26 20.96 5.69 -8.63
CA ILE A 26 19.66 6.35 -8.78
C ILE A 26 19.88 7.79 -8.33
N ASP A 27 19.78 8.73 -9.27
CA ASP A 27 19.88 10.15 -8.98
C ASP A 27 18.70 10.54 -8.09
N LYS A 28 18.98 10.69 -6.79
CA LYS A 28 18.00 11.04 -5.76
C LYS A 28 17.36 12.39 -6.02
N GLU A 29 18.06 13.29 -6.71
CA GLU A 29 17.56 14.61 -7.10
C GLU A 29 16.59 14.50 -8.29
N ALA A 30 16.88 13.64 -9.26
CA ALA A 30 15.93 13.31 -10.32
C ALA A 30 14.68 12.61 -9.77
N LEU A 31 14.85 11.67 -8.83
CA LEU A 31 13.75 10.97 -8.17
C LEU A 31 12.87 11.94 -7.36
N SER A 32 13.46 12.87 -6.61
CA SER A 32 12.70 13.85 -5.83
C SER A 32 11.88 14.78 -6.74
N LYS A 33 12.46 15.23 -7.86
CA LYS A 33 11.75 16.04 -8.87
C LYS A 33 10.58 15.27 -9.50
N ILE A 34 10.76 13.97 -9.79
CA ILE A 34 9.68 13.11 -10.31
C ILE A 34 8.57 12.93 -9.27
N LEU A 35 8.92 12.67 -8.01
CA LEU A 35 7.94 12.50 -6.93
C LEU A 35 7.14 13.78 -6.67
N ILE A 36 7.79 14.95 -6.65
CA ILE A 36 7.14 16.25 -6.50
C ILE A 36 6.19 16.52 -7.68
N LYS A 37 6.63 16.25 -8.91
CA LYS A 37 5.81 16.41 -10.11
C LYS A 37 4.60 15.46 -10.10
N LYS A 38 4.78 14.20 -9.69
CA LYS A 38 3.70 13.22 -9.57
C LYS A 38 2.67 13.66 -8.54
N LYS A 39 3.12 14.13 -7.37
CA LYS A 39 2.26 14.63 -6.29
C LYS A 39 1.40 15.82 -6.70
N PHE A 40 1.90 16.70 -7.57
CA PHE A 40 1.17 17.90 -8.01
C PHE A 40 0.31 17.66 -9.27
N SER A 41 0.51 16.55 -9.98
CA SER A 41 -0.10 16.32 -11.30
C SER A 41 -1.30 15.37 -11.28
N THR A 42 -1.65 14.78 -10.13
CA THR A 42 -2.78 13.85 -10.02
C THR A 42 -3.88 14.48 -9.18
N ILE A 43 -5.00 14.84 -9.82
CA ILE A 43 -6.28 15.09 -9.15
C ILE A 43 -7.02 13.76 -9.19
N ASN A 44 -7.04 13.06 -8.06
CA ASN A 44 -7.66 11.76 -7.92
C ASN A 44 -8.56 11.76 -6.68
N CYS A 45 -9.65 11.00 -6.76
CA CYS A 45 -10.63 10.87 -5.67
C CYS A 45 -10.20 9.84 -4.61
N SER A 46 -9.03 9.21 -4.79
CA SER A 46 -8.42 8.32 -3.82
C SER A 46 -7.31 9.05 -3.06
N PRO A 47 -7.07 8.73 -1.77
CA PRO A 47 -5.85 9.17 -1.10
C PRO A 47 -4.60 8.63 -1.81
N ASP A 48 -3.46 9.23 -1.50
CA ASP A 48 -2.18 8.66 -1.88
C ASP A 48 -1.86 7.45 -0.98
N TRP A 49 -2.25 6.26 -1.46
CA TRP A 49 -2.00 5.00 -0.76
C TRP A 49 -0.52 4.70 -0.53
N ALA A 50 0.40 5.32 -1.28
CA ALA A 50 1.84 5.17 -1.00
C ALA A 50 2.25 5.88 0.30
N THR A 51 1.46 6.87 0.74
CA THR A 51 1.68 7.61 1.99
C THR A 51 0.74 7.19 3.11
N TYR A 52 -0.41 6.59 2.78
CA TYR A 52 -1.39 6.14 3.75
C TYR A 52 -1.03 4.75 4.29
N ASN A 53 -0.15 4.73 5.29
CA ASN A 53 0.24 3.53 6.03
C ASN A 53 -0.35 3.56 7.44
N LEU A 54 -1.46 2.84 7.64
CA LEU A 54 -2.07 2.66 8.96
C LEU A 54 -1.18 1.79 9.84
N SER A 55 -0.78 2.33 11.00
CA SER A 55 -0.12 1.57 12.05
C SER A 55 -1.09 0.58 12.72
N PRO A 56 -0.59 -0.51 13.33
CA PRO A 56 -1.43 -1.43 14.10
C PRO A 56 -2.22 -0.74 15.22
N ALA A 57 -1.66 0.33 15.83
CA ALA A 57 -2.33 1.10 16.87
C ALA A 57 -3.54 1.88 16.32
N GLU A 58 -3.40 2.51 15.16
CA GLU A 58 -4.50 3.23 14.49
C GLU A 58 -5.62 2.29 14.07
N ILE A 59 -5.27 1.12 13.51
CA ILE A 59 -6.25 0.09 13.20
C ILE A 59 -6.97 -0.34 14.48
N GLN A 60 -6.24 -0.59 15.57
CA GLN A 60 -6.82 -1.00 16.83
C GLN A 60 -7.73 0.06 17.45
N GLN A 61 -7.44 1.34 17.24
CA GLN A 61 -8.23 2.47 17.73
C GLN A 61 -9.52 2.72 16.93
N MET A 62 -9.68 2.09 15.75
CA MET A 62 -10.92 2.20 14.97
C MET A 62 -12.12 1.85 15.84
N MET A 63 -13.04 2.81 15.95
CA MET A 63 -14.20 2.76 16.82
C MET A 63 -15.50 2.79 16.01
N PRO A 64 -16.63 2.35 16.60
CA PRO A 64 -17.94 2.53 16.00
C PRO A 64 -18.21 4.00 15.64
N LEU A 65 -18.33 4.30 14.35
CA LEU A 65 -18.73 5.60 13.85
C LEU A 65 -20.27 5.71 13.77
N PRO A 66 -20.86 6.81 14.26
CA PRO A 66 -22.28 7.08 14.08
C PRO A 66 -22.58 7.43 12.62
N GLY A 67 -23.85 7.25 12.20
CA GLY A 67 -24.30 7.70 10.88
C GLY A 67 -23.71 6.94 9.69
N THR A 68 -23.08 5.79 9.91
CA THR A 68 -22.52 4.97 8.83
C THR A 68 -23.60 4.33 7.97
N GLY A 69 -24.82 4.18 8.47
CA GLY A 69 -25.95 3.59 7.76
C GLY A 69 -26.30 2.20 8.28
N ASN A 70 -27.44 1.67 7.83
CA ASN A 70 -28.04 0.44 8.35
C ASN A 70 -27.98 -0.72 7.36
N HIS A 71 -27.23 -0.58 6.26
CA HIS A 71 -27.09 -1.66 5.31
C HIS A 71 -26.21 -2.76 5.93
N VAL A 72 -26.66 -4.00 5.74
CA VAL A 72 -26.03 -5.20 6.28
C VAL A 72 -25.77 -6.14 5.12
N TRP A 73 -24.51 -6.48 4.93
CA TRP A 73 -24.10 -7.51 3.98
C TRP A 73 -23.49 -8.67 4.74
N LYS A 74 -24.28 -9.75 4.85
CA LYS A 74 -23.84 -10.97 5.52
C LYS A 74 -22.69 -11.63 4.77
N ILE A 75 -21.56 -11.78 5.44
CA ILE A 75 -20.39 -12.52 4.95
C ILE A 75 -20.24 -13.84 5.71
N SER A 76 -19.23 -14.64 5.36
CA SER A 76 -19.01 -15.96 5.95
C SER A 76 -18.41 -15.95 7.36
N THR A 77 -18.12 -14.78 7.93
CA THR A 77 -17.59 -14.67 9.29
C THR A 77 -18.59 -15.16 10.34
N LYS A 78 -18.08 -15.75 11.41
CA LYS A 78 -18.87 -16.11 12.60
C LYS A 78 -18.66 -15.13 13.76
N ASN A 79 -17.79 -14.13 13.58
CA ASN A 79 -17.48 -13.16 14.61
C ASN A 79 -18.34 -11.90 14.42
N ASP A 80 -19.17 -11.59 15.41
CA ASP A 80 -20.08 -10.45 15.37
C ASP A 80 -19.34 -9.11 15.20
N SER A 81 -18.16 -8.98 15.81
CA SER A 81 -17.33 -7.78 15.68
C SER A 81 -16.75 -7.66 14.28
N ALA A 82 -16.31 -8.76 13.66
CA ALA A 82 -15.87 -8.75 12.27
C ALA A 82 -17.00 -8.35 11.32
N GLN A 83 -18.19 -8.92 11.49
CA GLN A 83 -19.38 -8.59 10.70
C GLN A 83 -19.80 -7.12 10.89
N PHE A 84 -19.71 -6.60 12.11
CA PHE A 84 -20.01 -5.20 12.43
C PHE A 84 -19.08 -4.24 11.69
N TYR A 85 -17.76 -4.41 11.83
CA TYR A 85 -16.78 -3.52 11.21
C TYR A 85 -16.77 -3.66 9.67
N PHE A 86 -17.10 -4.83 9.14
CA PHE A 86 -17.36 -5.00 7.70
C PHE A 86 -18.55 -4.17 7.21
N ASN A 87 -19.70 -4.24 7.91
CA ASN A 87 -20.88 -3.46 7.54
C ASN A 87 -20.60 -1.95 7.64
N GLN A 88 -19.94 -1.52 8.71
CA GLN A 88 -19.48 -0.14 8.85
C GLN A 88 -18.63 0.29 7.66
N GLY A 89 -17.61 -0.49 7.31
CA GLY A 89 -16.72 -0.17 6.19
C GLY A 89 -17.45 -0.15 4.84
N ILE A 90 -18.34 -1.10 4.57
CA ILE A 90 -19.10 -1.15 3.31
C ILE A 90 -20.03 0.06 3.19
N ASN A 91 -20.70 0.44 4.27
CA ASN A 91 -21.62 1.58 4.21
C ASN A 91 -20.85 2.90 4.04
N LEU A 92 -19.69 3.04 4.69
CA LEU A 92 -18.76 4.15 4.47
C LEU A 92 -18.25 4.18 3.02
N TYR A 93 -17.86 3.03 2.47
CA TYR A 93 -17.39 2.90 1.11
C TYR A 93 -18.45 3.34 0.08
N TYR A 94 -19.70 2.88 0.24
CA TYR A 94 -20.82 3.33 -0.60
C TYR A 94 -21.14 4.83 -0.43
N GLY A 95 -20.82 5.40 0.72
CA GLY A 95 -20.87 6.85 0.96
C GLY A 95 -19.64 7.64 0.48
N PHE A 96 -18.69 7.00 -0.21
CA PHE A 96 -17.42 7.58 -0.64
C PHE A 96 -16.48 8.03 0.51
N HIS A 97 -16.71 7.54 1.73
CA HIS A 97 -15.85 7.74 2.91
C HIS A 97 -14.75 6.66 2.98
N ILE A 98 -13.89 6.64 1.95
CA ILE A 98 -12.89 5.58 1.75
C ILE A 98 -11.81 5.59 2.86
N ILE A 99 -11.49 6.76 3.41
CA ILE A 99 -10.49 6.95 4.47
C ILE A 99 -10.91 6.24 5.76
N GLU A 100 -12.20 6.26 6.08
CA GLU A 100 -12.77 5.59 7.25
C GLU A 100 -13.15 4.13 6.96
N ALA A 101 -13.48 3.80 5.70
CA ALA A 101 -13.78 2.43 5.30
C ALA A 101 -12.55 1.50 5.45
N MET A 102 -11.37 1.96 5.01
CA MET A 102 -10.13 1.20 5.06
C MET A 102 -9.76 0.67 6.48
N PRO A 103 -9.65 1.53 7.53
CA PRO A 103 -9.39 1.05 8.88
C PRO A 103 -10.54 0.21 9.44
N SER A 104 -11.79 0.42 9.00
CA SER A 104 -12.92 -0.44 9.37
C SER A 104 -12.72 -1.88 8.87
N PHE A 105 -12.33 -2.06 7.61
CA PHE A 105 -12.03 -3.40 7.06
C PHE A 105 -10.83 -4.05 7.74
N LYS A 106 -9.75 -3.29 7.96
CA LYS A 106 -8.58 -3.80 8.70
C LYS A 106 -8.92 -4.18 10.14
N LYS A 107 -9.77 -3.39 10.81
CA LYS A 107 -10.26 -3.71 12.16
C LYS A 107 -11.08 -4.99 12.17
N ALA A 108 -11.93 -5.21 11.17
CA ALA A 108 -12.66 -6.47 11.01
C ALA A 108 -11.72 -7.68 10.88
N GLN A 109 -10.62 -7.55 10.11
CA GLN A 109 -9.63 -8.62 9.95
C GLN A 109 -8.92 -8.99 11.26
N LEU A 110 -8.80 -8.06 12.21
CA LEU A 110 -8.26 -8.37 13.55
C LEU A 110 -9.17 -9.35 14.33
N PHE A 111 -10.46 -9.37 14.02
CA PHE A 111 -11.44 -10.25 14.67
C PHE A 111 -11.62 -11.58 13.94
N ASP A 112 -11.46 -11.61 12.61
CA ASP A 112 -11.53 -12.82 11.80
C ASP A 112 -10.56 -12.76 10.62
N SER A 113 -9.32 -13.17 10.86
CA SER A 113 -8.27 -13.20 9.83
C SER A 113 -8.42 -14.33 8.80
N ALA A 114 -9.40 -15.23 8.98
CA ALA A 114 -9.68 -16.31 8.03
C ALA A 114 -10.76 -15.93 7.00
N CYS A 115 -11.50 -14.84 7.23
CA CYS A 115 -12.58 -14.43 6.33
C CYS A 115 -12.05 -13.71 5.08
N ALA A 116 -12.07 -14.40 3.94
CA ALA A 116 -11.61 -13.85 2.66
C ALA A 116 -12.32 -12.55 2.25
N MET A 117 -13.60 -12.39 2.61
CA MET A 117 -14.38 -11.18 2.27
C MET A 117 -13.82 -9.90 2.90
N LEU A 118 -13.14 -9.99 4.05
CA LEU A 118 -12.57 -8.82 4.71
C LEU A 118 -11.33 -8.29 3.98
N PHE A 119 -10.54 -9.19 3.38
CA PHE A 119 -9.42 -8.82 2.52
C PHE A 119 -9.89 -8.31 1.16
N TRP A 120 -10.95 -8.93 0.62
CA TRP A 120 -11.61 -8.41 -0.59
C TRP A 120 -12.12 -6.98 -0.38
N ALA A 121 -12.72 -6.68 0.77
CA ALA A 121 -13.21 -5.33 1.08
C ALA A 121 -12.08 -4.31 1.23
N GLU A 122 -10.95 -4.71 1.83
CA GLU A 122 -9.74 -3.88 1.85
C GLU A 122 -9.26 -3.57 0.42
N ALA A 123 -9.18 -4.59 -0.45
CA ALA A 123 -8.80 -4.42 -1.85
C ALA A 123 -9.78 -3.52 -2.61
N LEU A 124 -11.08 -3.65 -2.36
CA LEU A 124 -12.12 -2.78 -2.91
C LEU A 124 -11.89 -1.31 -2.53
N ALA A 125 -11.45 -1.04 -1.29
CA ALA A 125 -11.13 0.31 -0.83
C ALA A 125 -9.88 0.91 -1.49
N TYR A 126 -8.93 0.07 -1.93
CA TYR A 126 -7.75 0.54 -2.65
C TYR A 126 -8.07 1.11 -4.05
N GLY A 127 -9.11 0.59 -4.72
CA GLY A 127 -9.55 1.02 -6.05
C GLY A 127 -8.88 0.25 -7.19
#